data_AF-A0A9X3SZQ8-F1
#
_entry.id   AF-A0A9X3SZQ8-F1
#
_cell.length_a   1.000
_cell.length_b   1.000
_cell.length_c   1.000
_cell.angle_alpha   90.00
_cell.angle_beta   90.00
_cell.angle_gamma   90.00
#
_symmetry.space_group_name_H-M   'P 1'
#
loop_
_entity.id
_entity.type
_entity.pdbx_description
1 polymer ?
#
loop_
_entity_poly.entity_id
_entity_poly.type
_entity_poly.pdbx_seq_one_letter_code
_entity_poly.pdbx_strand_id
1 'polypeptide(L)'
;MLKRSNLWIIPLLFLSSLGGCVSPIAMHRAVVEYDRTVSRVETELLLLNIARVRHYHPVHFTAVSSIAATFDFRVTSSVLGVPFEAFTSGVPPLRLMLGSSAAENPTISIIPIQGEEFTQRILTPMDETKFEFLAHQGIDPAITLRLMARGIILDGYDEAGFLLNQPHLEEEYREFRRRILHLSSLNLSRQLRIGAIRFMNGPKPVIGRIAITNYPLATLSDEERRSMQEKAEHYPRNFILVDIRPGAPGGDYPFHGVIKLRNFKAILGFIGRGIAEEPEFHVDKDPRTGQVLVNPPNTLAIRETLSPPDDAVFLVQEQGLWYSIDPAPEGEKRFSKWNREAFDVLYQLFQMTVTDVTRVPAPTITIAK
;
A
#
# COMPACT_ATOMS: atom_id res chain seq x y z
N MET A 1 67.35 32.52 56.05
CA MET A 1 67.61 33.27 54.80
C MET A 1 66.99 32.51 53.64
N LEU A 2 66.29 33.25 52.76
CA LEU A 2 65.71 32.99 51.42
C LEU A 2 65.91 31.59 50.80
N LYS A 3 64.95 30.97 50.10
CA LYS A 3 64.20 31.55 48.96
C LYS A 3 62.98 30.68 48.59
N ARG A 4 61.84 31.34 48.33
CA ARG A 4 60.61 30.80 47.71
C ARG A 4 60.85 30.40 46.24
N SER A 5 60.14 29.38 45.75
CA SER A 5 59.51 29.45 44.42
C SER A 5 58.33 28.48 44.29
N ASN A 6 57.18 29.07 43.96
CA ASN A 6 55.88 28.45 43.71
C ASN A 6 55.94 27.27 42.73
N LEU A 7 55.30 26.16 43.08
CA LEU A 7 54.78 25.20 42.10
C LEU A 7 53.25 25.25 42.14
N TRP A 8 52.69 25.63 41.00
CA TRP A 8 51.26 25.58 40.72
C TRP A 8 50.70 24.17 40.92
N ILE A 9 49.67 24.08 41.76
CA ILE A 9 48.78 22.92 41.83
C ILE A 9 47.89 22.97 40.58
N ILE A 10 48.22 22.14 39.58
CA ILE A 10 47.35 21.85 38.44
C ILE A 10 46.21 20.97 38.97
N PRO A 11 44.92 21.26 38.68
CA PRO A 11 43.81 20.52 39.25
C PRO A 11 43.70 19.14 38.57
N LEU A 12 43.91 18.11 39.39
CA LEU A 12 43.44 16.75 39.14
C LEU A 12 41.95 16.68 39.54
N LEU A 13 41.19 15.84 38.84
CA LEU A 13 39.76 15.53 39.05
C LEU A 13 38.75 16.61 38.61
N PHE A 14 38.36 16.53 37.33
CA PHE A 14 36.94 16.55 37.01
C PHE A 14 36.64 15.30 36.17
N LEU A 15 36.58 14.17 36.88
CA LEU A 15 36.09 12.88 36.37
C LEU A 15 34.57 13.03 36.14
N SER A 16 34.21 13.74 35.08
CA SER A 16 32.82 13.90 34.67
C SER A 16 32.37 12.58 34.10
N SER A 17 31.40 11.99 34.78
CA SER A 17 30.55 10.90 34.32
C SER A 17 29.99 11.19 32.92
N LEU A 18 30.73 10.86 31.87
CA LEU A 18 30.22 10.67 30.52
C LEU A 18 29.85 9.19 30.33
N GLY A 19 29.09 8.66 31.29
CA GLY A 19 28.35 7.42 31.10
C GLY A 19 27.14 7.73 30.22
N GLY A 20 27.22 7.39 28.94
CA GLY A 20 26.09 7.40 28.02
C GLY A 20 26.05 8.60 27.07
N CYS A 21 26.91 8.60 26.06
CA CYS A 21 26.64 9.35 24.83
C CYS A 21 26.37 8.39 23.66
N VAL A 22 25.45 7.44 23.87
CA VAL A 22 24.60 7.04 22.75
C VAL A 22 23.73 8.26 22.49
N SER A 23 24.07 9.10 21.51
CA SER A 23 23.20 10.25 21.22
C SER A 23 21.84 9.70 20.79
N PRO A 24 20.71 10.15 21.38
CA PRO A 24 19.38 9.79 20.92
C PRO A 24 19.17 10.06 19.42
N ILE A 25 19.97 10.97 18.84
CA ILE A 25 19.98 11.34 17.43
C ILE A 25 20.47 10.20 16.52
N ALA A 26 21.49 9.44 16.93
CA ALA A 26 22.01 8.31 16.14
C ALA A 26 20.99 7.16 16.09
N MET A 27 20.38 6.84 17.24
CA MET A 27 19.30 5.85 17.35
C MET A 27 18.06 6.27 16.55
N HIS A 28 17.61 7.52 16.68
CA HIS A 28 16.45 8.01 15.95
C HIS A 28 16.65 7.95 14.42
N ARG A 29 17.83 8.36 13.92
CA ARG A 29 18.15 8.27 12.49
C ARG A 29 18.18 6.82 11.98
N ALA A 30 18.76 5.90 12.75
CA ALA A 30 18.80 4.50 12.38
C ALA A 30 17.40 3.91 12.26
N VAL A 31 16.52 4.15 13.24
CA VAL A 31 15.12 3.67 13.21
C VAL A 31 14.37 4.19 11.98
N VAL A 32 14.52 5.48 11.65
CA VAL A 32 13.87 6.07 10.45
C VAL A 32 14.41 5.45 9.16
N GLU A 33 15.71 5.19 9.06
CA GLU A 33 16.29 4.59 7.85
C GLU A 33 15.93 3.11 7.69
N TYR A 34 15.79 2.37 8.79
CA TYR A 34 15.26 1.01 8.75
C TYR A 34 13.80 1.00 8.29
N ASP A 35 12.95 1.84 8.86
CA ASP A 35 11.54 1.94 8.46
C ASP A 35 11.39 2.23 6.96
N ARG A 36 12.18 3.19 6.45
CA ARG A 36 12.25 3.47 5.00
C ARG A 36 12.68 2.25 4.18
N THR A 37 13.67 1.50 4.67
CA THR A 37 14.16 0.30 3.97
C THR A 37 13.09 -0.79 3.95
N VAL A 38 12.39 -1.03 5.06
CA VAL A 38 11.29 -2.00 5.14
C VAL A 38 10.18 -1.63 4.19
N SER A 39 9.66 -0.40 4.30
CA SER A 39 8.58 0.10 3.45
C SER A 39 8.93 0.01 1.96
N ARG A 40 10.19 0.32 1.61
CA ARG A 40 10.71 0.18 0.25
C ARG A 40 10.72 -1.27 -0.22
N VAL A 41 11.24 -2.19 0.58
CA VAL A 41 11.31 -3.62 0.24
C VAL A 41 9.90 -4.19 0.06
N GLU A 42 8.95 -3.87 0.94
CA GLU A 42 7.57 -4.34 0.81
C GLU A 42 6.89 -3.82 -0.47
N THR A 43 7.14 -2.56 -0.82
CA THR A 43 6.66 -1.94 -2.06
C THR A 43 7.26 -2.62 -3.30
N GLU A 44 8.58 -2.82 -3.32
CA GLU A 44 9.29 -3.48 -4.41
C GLU A 44 8.82 -4.94 -4.57
N LEU A 45 8.58 -5.68 -3.48
CA LEU A 45 8.06 -7.05 -3.54
C LEU A 45 6.64 -7.13 -4.13
N LEU A 46 5.78 -6.15 -3.83
CA LEU A 46 4.46 -6.07 -4.43
C LEU A 46 4.55 -5.80 -5.94
N LEU A 47 5.41 -4.85 -6.34
CA LEU A 47 5.67 -4.55 -7.75
C LEU A 47 6.27 -5.75 -8.49
N LEU A 48 7.19 -6.50 -7.86
CA LEU A 48 7.77 -7.72 -8.40
C LEU A 48 6.70 -8.79 -8.64
N ASN A 49 5.70 -8.89 -7.77
CA ASN A 49 4.59 -9.81 -7.99
C ASN A 49 3.69 -9.41 -9.16
N ILE A 50 3.53 -8.11 -9.44
CA ILE A 50 2.87 -7.65 -10.67
C ILE A 50 3.70 -8.07 -11.90
N ALA A 51 5.02 -7.85 -11.87
CA ALA A 51 5.93 -8.25 -12.95
C ALA A 51 5.95 -9.77 -13.18
N ARG A 52 5.92 -10.58 -12.12
CA ARG A 52 5.80 -12.04 -12.22
C ARG A 52 4.52 -12.46 -12.91
N VAL A 53 3.40 -11.86 -12.54
CA VAL A 53 2.09 -12.18 -13.15
C VAL A 53 2.07 -11.82 -14.63
N ARG A 54 2.71 -10.70 -15.01
CA ARG A 54 2.91 -10.31 -16.42
C ARG A 54 3.67 -11.37 -17.24
N HIS A 55 4.50 -12.19 -16.60
CA HIS A 55 5.24 -13.31 -17.22
C HIS A 55 4.69 -14.69 -16.85
N TYR A 56 3.44 -14.77 -16.36
CA TYR A 56 2.80 -16.02 -15.94
C TYR A 56 3.56 -16.79 -14.84
N HIS A 57 4.44 -16.13 -14.10
CA HIS A 57 5.11 -16.72 -12.95
C HIS A 57 4.20 -16.72 -11.71
N PRO A 58 4.30 -17.75 -10.85
CA PRO A 58 3.61 -17.76 -9.57
C PRO A 58 4.00 -16.56 -8.71
N VAL A 59 3.01 -15.92 -8.08
CA VAL A 59 3.24 -14.88 -7.08
C VAL A 59 3.87 -15.48 -5.83
N HIS A 60 4.79 -14.74 -5.22
CA HIS A 60 5.47 -15.13 -3.99
C HIS A 60 5.57 -13.93 -3.04
N PHE A 61 5.16 -14.14 -1.79
CA PHE A 61 5.08 -13.07 -0.80
C PHE A 61 5.95 -13.37 0.41
N THR A 62 6.59 -12.34 0.91
CA THR A 62 7.48 -12.36 2.08
C THR A 62 7.14 -11.16 2.95
N ALA A 63 7.08 -11.35 4.26
CA ALA A 63 6.92 -10.26 5.22
C ALA A 63 8.24 -10.06 5.99
N VAL A 64 8.57 -8.80 6.27
CA VAL A 64 9.65 -8.49 7.22
C VAL A 64 9.06 -8.58 8.62
N SER A 65 9.58 -9.48 9.45
CA SER A 65 8.99 -9.77 10.77
C SER A 65 9.63 -8.96 11.91
N SER A 66 10.94 -8.76 11.85
CA SER A 66 11.68 -7.91 12.76
C SER A 66 13.01 -7.49 12.15
N ILE A 67 13.53 -6.37 12.62
CA ILE A 67 14.89 -5.93 12.38
C ILE A 67 15.52 -5.71 13.76
N ALA A 68 16.63 -6.40 14.02
CA ALA A 68 17.42 -6.20 15.22
C ALA A 68 18.80 -5.66 14.81
N ALA A 69 19.19 -4.51 15.36
CA ALA A 69 20.50 -3.91 15.07
C ALA A 69 21.33 -3.82 16.35
N THR A 70 22.56 -4.32 16.28
CA THR A 70 23.56 -4.13 17.36
C THR A 70 24.60 -3.11 16.90
N PHE A 71 24.81 -2.08 17.70
CA PHE A 71 25.79 -1.03 17.43
C PHE A 71 26.98 -1.16 18.39
N ASP A 72 28.18 -1.36 17.84
CA ASP A 72 29.45 -1.33 18.58
C ASP A 72 30.17 0.01 18.28
N PHE A 73 30.17 0.90 19.26
CA PHE A 73 30.89 2.16 19.20
C PHE A 73 32.19 2.04 20.00
N ARG A 74 33.34 2.07 19.32
CA ARG A 74 34.65 2.06 19.97
C ARG A 74 35.31 3.41 19.82
N VAL A 75 35.64 4.02 20.94
CA VAL A 75 36.54 5.17 21.01
C VAL A 75 37.88 4.64 21.49
N THR A 76 38.87 4.61 20.59
CA THR A 76 40.23 4.22 20.93
C THR A 76 41.06 5.48 21.17
N SER A 77 41.72 5.53 22.32
CA SER A 77 42.75 6.54 22.58
C SER A 77 44.04 5.79 22.87
N SER A 78 45.08 6.07 22.08
CA SER A 78 46.40 5.47 22.23
C SER A 78 47.44 6.57 22.34
N VAL A 79 48.38 6.40 23.26
CA VAL A 79 49.53 7.27 23.42
C VAL A 79 50.75 6.45 23.02
N LEU A 80 51.36 6.78 21.88
CA LEU A 80 52.61 6.17 21.44
C LEU A 80 53.79 7.06 21.84
N GLY A 81 54.72 6.51 22.63
CA GLY A 81 56.02 7.11 22.87
C GLY A 81 56.95 6.82 21.69
N VAL A 82 57.63 7.84 21.18
CA VAL A 82 58.62 7.67 20.12
C VAL A 82 59.98 7.40 20.77
N PRO A 83 60.76 6.37 20.35
CA PRO A 83 62.07 6.11 20.92
C PRO A 83 62.99 7.33 20.73
N PHE A 84 63.83 7.62 21.73
CA PHE A 84 64.69 8.80 21.76
C PHE A 84 65.61 8.91 20.53
N GLU A 85 66.00 7.79 19.93
CA GLU A 85 66.83 7.72 18.72
C GLU A 85 66.12 8.21 17.44
N ALA A 86 64.79 8.23 17.43
CA ALA A 86 63.97 8.72 16.31
C ALA A 86 63.57 10.20 16.47
N PHE A 87 64.10 10.90 17.48
CA PHE A 87 63.80 12.29 17.79
C PHE A 87 64.51 13.23 16.81
N THR A 88 63.94 13.38 15.61
CA THR A 88 64.33 14.43 14.67
C THR A 88 63.56 15.72 14.97
N SER A 89 64.16 16.87 14.64
CA SER A 89 63.55 18.19 14.87
C SER A 89 62.21 18.31 14.14
N GLY A 90 61.11 18.21 14.88
CA GLY A 90 59.75 18.42 14.36
C GLY A 90 58.69 17.41 14.80
N VAL A 91 59.06 16.29 15.45
CA VAL A 91 58.08 15.29 15.92
C VAL A 91 58.01 15.28 17.45
N PRO A 92 56.83 15.49 18.07
CA PRO A 92 56.69 15.50 19.53
C PRO A 92 56.92 14.10 20.15
N PRO A 93 57.47 14.01 21.37
CA PRO A 93 57.88 12.75 22.01
C PRO A 93 56.71 11.84 22.41
N LEU A 94 55.51 12.40 22.52
CA LEU A 94 54.27 11.67 22.71
C LEU A 94 53.35 11.96 21.52
N ARG A 95 52.86 10.91 20.86
CA ARG A 95 51.79 11.02 19.87
C ARG A 95 50.51 10.46 20.45
N LEU A 96 49.50 11.31 20.53
CA LEU A 96 48.14 10.95 20.87
C LEU A 96 47.42 10.55 19.57
N MET A 97 46.97 9.30 19.49
CA MET A 97 46.09 8.83 18.42
C MET A 97 44.68 8.66 19.00
N LEU A 98 43.74 9.47 18.51
CA LEU A 98 42.31 9.27 18.74
C LEU A 98 41.72 8.58 17.51
N GLY A 99 41.10 7.43 17.73
CA GLY A 99 40.25 6.77 16.76
C GLY A 99 38.81 6.73 17.27
N SER A 100 37.86 6.97 16.38
CA SER A 100 36.46 6.67 16.61
C SER A 100 35.99 5.70 15.52
N SER A 101 35.47 4.54 15.91
CA SER A 101 34.86 3.60 14.98
C SER A 101 33.46 3.27 15.44
N ALA A 102 32.50 3.28 14.51
CA ALA A 102 31.18 2.74 14.70
C ALA A 102 31.05 1.51 13.79
N ALA A 103 30.66 0.36 14.35
CA ALA A 103 30.31 -0.83 13.61
C ALA A 103 28.84 -1.17 13.88
N GLU A 104 28.09 -1.44 12.83
CA GLU A 104 26.68 -1.82 12.88
C GLU A 104 26.55 -3.24 12.32
N ASN A 105 25.91 -4.13 13.07
CA ASN A 105 25.58 -5.49 12.62
C ASN A 105 24.05 -5.65 12.61
N PRO A 106 23.35 -5.19 11.55
CA PRO A 106 21.92 -5.35 11.44
C PRO A 106 21.58 -6.78 11.06
N THR A 107 20.57 -7.32 11.72
CA THR A 107 20.02 -8.65 11.49
C THR A 107 18.58 -8.48 11.04
N ILE A 108 18.31 -8.82 9.77
CA ILE A 108 16.97 -8.72 9.18
C ILE A 108 16.32 -10.10 9.21
N SER A 109 15.17 -10.18 9.88
CA SER A 109 14.39 -11.40 10.01
C SER A 109 13.20 -11.37 9.05
N ILE A 110 13.34 -12.08 7.92
CA ILE A 110 12.32 -12.22 6.87
C ILE A 110 11.55 -13.51 7.13
N ILE A 111 10.23 -13.42 7.28
CA ILE A 111 9.38 -14.60 7.35
C ILE A 111 8.76 -14.80 5.96
N PRO A 112 9.07 -15.89 5.26
CA PRO A 112 8.35 -16.22 4.06
C PRO A 112 6.89 -16.48 4.44
N ILE A 113 5.95 -15.80 3.77
CA ILE A 113 4.53 -16.04 4.01
C ILE A 113 4.17 -17.26 3.17
N GLN A 114 4.35 -18.43 3.77
CA GLN A 114 4.15 -19.72 3.13
C GLN A 114 3.13 -20.54 3.92
N GLY A 115 2.42 -21.42 3.21
CA GLY A 115 1.44 -22.32 3.79
C GLY A 115 0.06 -22.21 3.15
N GLU A 116 -0.78 -23.20 3.48
CA GLU A 116 -2.14 -23.33 2.97
C GLU A 116 -3.01 -22.13 3.38
N GLU A 117 -2.93 -21.66 4.63
CA GLU A 117 -3.72 -20.53 5.13
C GLU A 117 -3.48 -19.24 4.33
N PHE A 118 -2.23 -18.97 3.98
CA PHE A 118 -1.88 -17.80 3.17
C PHE A 118 -2.40 -17.91 1.75
N THR A 119 -2.20 -19.08 1.14
CA THR A 119 -2.70 -19.39 -0.21
C THR A 119 -4.23 -19.24 -0.25
N GLN A 120 -4.92 -19.77 0.76
CA GLN A 120 -6.36 -19.67 0.90
C GLN A 120 -6.81 -18.21 0.99
N ARG A 121 -6.12 -17.37 1.77
CA ARG A 121 -6.49 -15.94 1.94
C ARG A 121 -6.29 -15.11 0.69
N ILE A 122 -5.20 -15.32 -0.05
CA ILE A 122 -4.99 -14.64 -1.33
C ILE A 122 -6.05 -15.03 -2.36
N LEU A 123 -6.51 -16.28 -2.32
CA LEU A 123 -7.51 -16.81 -3.23
C LEU A 123 -8.94 -16.55 -2.76
N THR A 124 -9.13 -16.21 -1.49
CA THR A 124 -10.43 -15.81 -0.95
C THR A 124 -10.82 -14.46 -1.55
N PRO A 125 -12.01 -14.36 -2.17
CA PRO A 125 -12.51 -13.09 -2.70
C PRO A 125 -12.55 -12.00 -1.63
N MET A 126 -12.31 -10.75 -2.04
CA MET A 126 -12.39 -9.61 -1.13
C MET A 126 -13.82 -9.46 -0.60
N ASP A 127 -13.93 -9.18 0.69
CA ASP A 127 -15.19 -8.94 1.39
C ASP A 127 -15.65 -7.48 1.20
N GLU A 128 -16.97 -7.27 1.16
CA GLU A 128 -17.60 -5.95 1.05
C GLU A 128 -17.15 -4.95 2.13
N THR A 129 -16.79 -5.43 3.32
CA THR A 129 -16.27 -4.58 4.41
C THR A 129 -14.91 -3.96 4.07
N LYS A 130 -14.07 -4.64 3.28
CA LYS A 130 -12.79 -4.08 2.82
C LYS A 130 -13.02 -2.92 1.86
N PHE A 131 -14.04 -3.03 1.00
CA PHE A 131 -14.43 -1.95 0.10
C PHE A 131 -15.02 -0.77 0.88
N GLU A 132 -15.94 -1.02 1.83
CA GLU A 132 -16.52 0.03 2.67
C GLU A 132 -15.44 0.81 3.42
N PHE A 133 -14.46 0.11 3.99
CA PHE A 133 -13.33 0.73 4.69
C PHE A 133 -12.55 1.70 3.79
N LEU A 134 -12.19 1.28 2.58
CA LEU A 134 -11.48 2.13 1.61
C LEU A 134 -12.35 3.31 1.14
N ALA A 135 -13.65 3.09 0.92
CA ALA A 135 -14.59 4.14 0.53
C ALA A 135 -14.73 5.21 1.63
N HIS A 136 -14.77 4.82 2.91
CA HIS A 136 -14.85 5.75 4.04
C HIS A 136 -13.56 6.55 4.27
N GLN A 137 -12.41 6.09 3.76
CA GLN A 137 -11.18 6.89 3.72
C GLN A 137 -11.23 8.02 2.67
N GLY A 138 -12.29 8.08 1.85
CA GLY A 138 -12.45 9.10 0.81
C GLY A 138 -11.73 8.77 -0.50
N ILE A 139 -11.28 7.53 -0.67
CA ILE A 139 -10.70 7.05 -1.93
C ILE A 139 -11.81 7.03 -3.00
N ASP A 140 -11.48 7.50 -4.21
CA ASP A 140 -12.44 7.52 -5.31
C ASP A 140 -12.92 6.10 -5.66
N PRO A 141 -14.25 5.85 -5.76
CA PRO A 141 -14.80 4.59 -6.23
C PRO A 141 -14.22 4.12 -7.57
N ALA A 142 -13.79 5.06 -8.42
CA ALA A 142 -13.13 4.71 -9.66
C ALA A 142 -11.77 4.05 -9.45
N ILE A 143 -11.01 4.34 -8.39
CA ILE A 143 -9.79 3.58 -8.06
C ILE A 143 -10.18 2.22 -7.48
N THR A 144 -10.99 2.22 -6.41
CA THR A 144 -11.28 1.00 -5.66
C THR A 144 -12.03 -0.04 -6.48
N LEU A 145 -13.08 0.34 -7.21
CA LEU A 145 -13.91 -0.62 -7.95
C LEU A 145 -13.24 -1.10 -9.23
N ARG A 146 -12.38 -0.30 -9.87
CA ARG A 146 -11.57 -0.80 -10.98
C ARG A 146 -10.57 -1.87 -10.55
N LEU A 147 -9.97 -1.71 -9.37
CA LEU A 147 -9.08 -2.72 -8.78
C LEU A 147 -9.87 -3.94 -8.29
N MET A 148 -10.88 -3.71 -7.46
CA MET A 148 -11.54 -4.77 -6.69
C MET A 148 -12.67 -5.46 -7.44
N ALA A 149 -13.39 -4.80 -8.35
CA ALA A 149 -14.52 -5.43 -9.03
C ALA A 149 -14.07 -6.30 -10.20
N ARG A 150 -14.62 -7.52 -10.25
CA ARG A 150 -14.55 -8.43 -11.40
C ARG A 150 -15.56 -8.04 -12.46
N GLY A 151 -16.72 -7.54 -12.06
CA GLY A 151 -17.81 -7.12 -12.93
C GLY A 151 -19.07 -6.78 -12.14
N ILE A 152 -20.11 -6.37 -12.86
CA ILE A 152 -21.41 -5.97 -12.31
C ILE A 152 -22.48 -6.86 -12.93
N ILE A 153 -23.27 -7.53 -12.11
CA ILE A 153 -24.47 -8.26 -12.55
C ILE A 153 -25.64 -7.29 -12.42
N LEU A 154 -26.35 -7.05 -13.51
CA LEU A 154 -27.53 -6.19 -13.58
C LEU A 154 -28.80 -7.04 -13.52
N ASP A 155 -29.77 -6.61 -12.72
CA ASP A 155 -31.04 -7.33 -12.52
C ASP A 155 -32.23 -6.41 -12.21
N GLY A 156 -32.22 -5.18 -12.73
CA GLY A 156 -33.34 -4.25 -12.55
C GLY A 156 -33.31 -3.03 -13.47
N TYR A 157 -34.40 -2.25 -13.41
CA TYR A 157 -34.65 -1.09 -14.28
C TYR A 157 -34.57 -1.41 -15.78
N ASP A 158 -35.19 -2.53 -16.19
CA ASP A 158 -35.23 -3.05 -17.58
C ASP A 158 -33.86 -3.43 -18.18
N GLU A 159 -32.81 -3.50 -17.34
CA GLU A 159 -31.50 -4.00 -17.71
C GLU A 159 -31.21 -5.32 -17.01
N ALA A 160 -30.74 -6.31 -17.79
CA ALA A 160 -30.24 -7.58 -17.28
C ALA A 160 -28.99 -7.98 -18.06
N GLY A 161 -27.95 -8.41 -17.36
CA GLY A 161 -26.69 -8.79 -18.00
C GLY A 161 -25.51 -8.80 -17.04
N PHE A 162 -24.34 -9.14 -17.57
CA PHE A 162 -23.10 -9.15 -16.82
C PHE A 162 -22.07 -8.27 -17.51
N LEU A 163 -21.62 -7.22 -16.83
CA LEU A 163 -20.62 -6.28 -17.32
C LEU A 163 -19.26 -6.64 -16.72
N LEU A 164 -18.37 -7.24 -17.50
CA LEU A 164 -17.04 -7.63 -17.04
C LEU A 164 -16.03 -6.48 -17.07
N ASN A 165 -15.23 -6.42 -15.99
CA ASN A 165 -14.04 -5.57 -15.93
C ASN A 165 -12.85 -6.28 -16.63
N GLN A 166 -12.96 -6.48 -17.95
CA GLN A 166 -11.94 -7.13 -18.78
C GLN A 166 -11.80 -6.42 -20.12
N PRO A 167 -10.67 -5.75 -20.41
CA PRO A 167 -10.51 -4.93 -21.62
C PRO A 167 -10.73 -5.67 -22.95
N HIS A 168 -10.44 -6.97 -23.03
CA HIS A 168 -10.68 -7.76 -24.24
C HIS A 168 -12.17 -7.97 -24.57
N LEU A 169 -13.08 -7.75 -23.63
CA LEU A 169 -14.53 -7.71 -23.85
C LEU A 169 -14.95 -6.24 -23.94
N GLU A 170 -14.66 -5.61 -25.07
CA GLU A 170 -14.70 -4.15 -25.22
C GLU A 170 -16.05 -3.52 -24.83
N GLU A 171 -17.17 -4.10 -25.28
CA GLU A 171 -18.52 -3.57 -24.99
C GLU A 171 -18.85 -3.64 -23.50
N GLU A 172 -18.65 -4.81 -22.90
CA GLU A 172 -18.89 -5.03 -21.47
C GLU A 172 -17.98 -4.17 -20.59
N TYR A 173 -16.70 -4.05 -20.95
CA TYR A 173 -15.74 -3.22 -20.23
C TYR A 173 -16.07 -1.73 -20.35
N ARG A 174 -16.51 -1.27 -21.52
CA ARG A 174 -16.94 0.12 -21.73
C ARG A 174 -18.13 0.46 -20.84
N GLU A 175 -19.15 -0.38 -20.81
CA GLU A 175 -20.31 -0.17 -19.93
C GLU A 175 -19.93 -0.30 -18.45
N PHE A 176 -19.11 -1.28 -18.08
CA PHE A 176 -18.55 -1.38 -16.71
C PHE A 176 -17.88 -0.06 -16.30
N ARG A 177 -16.97 0.46 -17.13
CA ARG A 177 -16.25 1.72 -16.88
C ARG A 177 -17.20 2.90 -16.76
N ARG A 178 -18.26 2.99 -17.59
CA ARG A 178 -19.30 4.03 -17.50
C ARG A 178 -20.06 3.97 -16.18
N ARG A 179 -20.45 2.78 -15.70
CA ARG A 179 -21.10 2.62 -14.38
C ARG A 179 -20.18 3.06 -13.24
N ILE A 180 -18.90 2.69 -13.29
CA ILE A 180 -17.92 3.12 -12.28
C ILE A 180 -17.70 4.64 -12.29
N LEU A 181 -17.59 5.25 -13.48
CA LEU A 181 -17.48 6.70 -13.62
C LEU A 181 -18.75 7.42 -13.11
N HIS A 182 -19.92 6.82 -13.29
CA HIS A 182 -21.16 7.34 -12.72
C HIS A 182 -21.11 7.36 -11.19
N LEU A 183 -20.70 6.26 -10.56
CA LEU A 183 -20.53 6.18 -9.10
C LEU A 183 -19.48 7.19 -8.59
N SER A 184 -18.37 7.36 -9.31
CA SER A 184 -17.36 8.38 -9.00
C SER A 184 -17.93 9.81 -9.08
N SER A 185 -18.74 10.10 -10.10
CA SER A 185 -19.41 11.41 -10.23
C SER A 185 -20.37 11.70 -9.08
N LEU A 186 -21.11 10.68 -8.62
CA LEU A 186 -22.00 10.78 -7.45
C LEU A 186 -21.22 10.93 -6.14
N ASN A 187 -20.06 10.29 -6.04
CA ASN A 187 -19.19 10.44 -4.87
C ASN A 187 -18.62 11.87 -4.80
N LEU A 188 -18.16 12.40 -5.94
CA LEU A 188 -17.65 13.77 -6.05
C LEU A 188 -18.73 14.81 -5.68
N SER A 189 -19.99 14.59 -6.07
CA SER A 189 -21.12 15.45 -5.71
C SER A 189 -21.68 15.21 -4.30
N ARG A 190 -21.10 14.28 -3.53
CA ARG A 190 -21.56 13.85 -2.19
C ARG A 190 -22.99 13.28 -2.17
N GLN A 191 -23.42 12.71 -3.29
CA GLN A 191 -24.73 12.10 -3.46
C GLN A 191 -24.68 10.57 -3.37
N LEU A 192 -23.48 9.98 -3.51
CA LEU A 192 -23.28 8.56 -3.29
C LEU A 192 -23.33 8.22 -1.80
N ARG A 193 -24.05 7.16 -1.46
CA ARG A 193 -24.17 6.60 -0.11
C ARG A 193 -23.63 5.18 -0.13
N ILE A 194 -22.63 4.93 0.72
CA ILE A 194 -22.02 3.62 0.91
C ILE A 194 -22.14 3.29 2.39
N GLY A 195 -22.84 2.21 2.73
CA GLY A 195 -22.92 1.77 4.11
C GLY A 195 -23.81 0.56 4.33
N ALA A 196 -23.74 0.03 5.55
CA ALA A 196 -24.55 -1.10 5.98
C ALA A 196 -26.06 -0.79 5.98
N ILE A 197 -26.86 -1.75 5.52
CA ILE A 197 -28.32 -1.73 5.60
C ILE A 197 -28.71 -1.95 7.07
N ARG A 198 -29.22 -0.90 7.73
CA ARG A 198 -29.61 -0.91 9.14
C ARG A 198 -31.12 -0.84 9.28
N PHE A 199 -31.72 -1.79 10.01
CA PHE A 199 -33.17 -1.86 10.22
C PHE A 199 -33.51 -2.50 11.56
N MET A 200 -34.75 -2.32 12.01
CA MET A 200 -35.26 -2.99 13.20
C MET A 200 -35.91 -4.32 12.84
N ASN A 201 -35.55 -5.37 13.58
CA ASN A 201 -36.28 -6.64 13.58
C ASN A 201 -36.95 -6.82 14.94
N GLY A 202 -38.20 -6.33 15.05
CA GLY A 202 -38.86 -6.13 16.33
C GLY A 202 -38.05 -5.15 17.21
N PRO A 203 -37.67 -5.50 18.45
CA PRO A 203 -36.88 -4.63 19.31
C PRO A 203 -35.37 -4.65 19.04
N LYS A 204 -34.89 -5.52 18.13
CA LYS A 204 -33.44 -5.72 17.90
C LYS A 204 -32.96 -4.94 16.68
N PRO A 205 -31.96 -4.06 16.81
CA PRO A 205 -31.30 -3.46 15.64
C PRO A 205 -30.46 -4.50 14.92
N VAL A 206 -30.56 -4.53 13.59
CA VAL A 206 -29.77 -5.39 12.71
C VAL A 206 -28.83 -4.52 11.87
N ILE A 207 -27.56 -4.92 11.80
CA ILE A 207 -26.56 -4.35 10.88
C ILE A 207 -26.37 -5.38 9.77
N GLY A 208 -26.86 -5.05 8.59
CA GLY A 208 -26.86 -5.91 7.42
C GLY A 208 -25.65 -5.73 6.51
N ARG A 209 -25.84 -6.12 5.25
CA ARG A 209 -24.88 -6.05 4.15
C ARG A 209 -24.61 -4.61 3.74
N ILE A 210 -23.49 -4.40 3.06
CA ILE A 210 -23.14 -3.09 2.50
C ILE A 210 -23.90 -2.85 1.20
N ALA A 211 -24.45 -1.65 1.04
CA ALA A 211 -25.09 -1.19 -0.18
C ALA A 211 -24.51 0.13 -0.68
N ILE A 212 -24.48 0.29 -2.01
CA ILE A 212 -24.15 1.53 -2.71
C ILE A 212 -25.45 2.09 -3.28
N THR A 213 -25.81 3.32 -2.90
CA THR A 213 -27.08 3.95 -3.30
C THR A 213 -26.91 5.43 -3.62
N ASN A 214 -27.83 6.00 -4.38
CA ASN A 214 -27.91 7.45 -4.62
C ASN A 214 -28.94 8.17 -3.72
N TYR A 215 -29.45 7.48 -2.70
CA TYR A 215 -30.41 7.99 -1.72
C TYR A 215 -30.00 7.53 -0.31
N PRO A 216 -30.37 8.25 0.76
CA PRO A 216 -30.03 7.80 2.11
C PRO A 216 -30.86 6.57 2.48
N LEU A 217 -30.22 5.47 2.87
CA LEU A 217 -30.94 4.26 3.33
C LEU A 217 -31.93 4.56 4.47
N ALA A 218 -31.65 5.58 5.28
CA ALA A 218 -32.52 6.05 6.36
C ALA A 218 -33.90 6.55 5.89
N THR A 219 -34.07 6.90 4.61
CA THR A 219 -35.38 7.32 4.07
C THR A 219 -36.29 6.14 3.74
N LEU A 220 -35.74 4.93 3.62
CA LEU A 220 -36.52 3.71 3.40
C LEU A 220 -37.22 3.27 4.70
N SER A 221 -38.36 2.62 4.58
CA SER A 221 -38.98 1.88 5.69
C SER A 221 -38.13 0.68 6.11
N ASP A 222 -38.32 0.19 7.33
CA ASP A 222 -37.61 -1.01 7.80
C ASP A 222 -37.99 -2.26 6.98
N GLU A 223 -39.19 -2.29 6.39
CA GLU A 223 -39.62 -3.36 5.48
C GLU A 223 -38.84 -3.34 4.17
N GLU A 224 -38.70 -2.17 3.54
CA GLU A 224 -37.90 -2.02 2.33
C GLU A 224 -36.42 -2.37 2.58
N ARG A 225 -35.86 -1.93 3.72
CA ARG A 225 -34.49 -2.29 4.10
C ARG A 225 -34.34 -3.78 4.36
N ARG A 226 -35.34 -4.45 4.95
CA ARG A 226 -35.33 -5.90 5.14
C ARG A 226 -35.35 -6.64 3.80
N SER A 227 -36.21 -6.24 2.87
CA SER A 227 -36.22 -6.81 1.52
C SER A 227 -34.90 -6.60 0.79
N MET A 228 -34.29 -5.42 0.94
CA MET A 228 -32.96 -5.10 0.39
C MET A 228 -31.87 -5.99 1.01
N GLN A 229 -31.92 -6.22 2.32
CA GLN A 229 -31.01 -7.11 3.04
C GLN A 229 -31.15 -8.56 2.56
N GLU A 230 -32.38 -9.07 2.46
CA GLU A 230 -32.66 -10.44 2.00
C GLU A 230 -32.08 -10.65 0.59
N LYS A 231 -32.29 -9.70 -0.33
CA LYS A 231 -31.66 -9.75 -1.67
C LYS A 231 -30.14 -9.81 -1.59
N ALA A 232 -29.50 -8.98 -0.77
CA ALA A 232 -28.05 -8.97 -0.62
C ALA A 232 -27.51 -10.29 -0.01
N GLU A 233 -28.26 -10.95 0.87
CA GLU A 233 -27.90 -12.22 1.50
C GLU A 233 -27.92 -13.42 0.55
N HIS A 234 -28.61 -13.34 -0.59
CA HIS A 234 -28.56 -14.37 -1.63
C HIS A 234 -27.16 -14.51 -2.24
N TYR A 235 -26.34 -13.45 -2.15
CA TYR A 235 -24.98 -13.45 -2.66
C TYR A 235 -23.97 -13.61 -1.52
N PRO A 236 -22.82 -14.28 -1.73
CA PRO A 236 -21.75 -14.30 -0.74
C PRO A 236 -21.22 -12.89 -0.44
N ARG A 237 -20.42 -12.75 0.63
CA ARG A 237 -19.91 -11.44 1.11
C ARG A 237 -18.96 -10.70 0.16
N ASN A 238 -18.54 -11.34 -0.92
CA ASN A 238 -17.76 -10.71 -1.98
C ASN A 238 -18.63 -10.05 -3.07
N PHE A 239 -19.91 -9.83 -2.79
CA PHE A 239 -20.83 -9.10 -3.64
C PHE A 239 -21.36 -7.89 -2.87
N ILE A 240 -21.37 -6.73 -3.51
CA ILE A 240 -21.92 -5.50 -2.95
C ILE A 240 -23.19 -5.15 -3.72
N LEU A 241 -24.28 -4.93 -3.00
CA LEU A 241 -25.53 -4.47 -3.61
C LEU A 241 -25.38 -3.03 -4.10
N VAL A 242 -25.85 -2.74 -5.31
CA VAL A 242 -25.88 -1.39 -5.87
C VAL A 242 -27.29 -1.06 -6.37
N ASP A 243 -27.81 0.09 -5.96
CA ASP A 243 -29.11 0.58 -6.37
C ASP A 243 -29.07 2.09 -6.63
N ILE A 244 -28.90 2.45 -7.90
CA ILE A 244 -29.01 3.83 -8.37
C ILE A 244 -30.41 4.03 -8.92
N ARG A 245 -31.27 4.63 -8.09
CA ARG A 245 -32.70 4.73 -8.34
C ARG A 245 -33.06 5.90 -9.25
N PRO A 246 -34.01 5.72 -10.19
CA PRO A 246 -34.63 6.83 -10.92
C PRO A 246 -35.24 7.88 -9.97
N GLY A 247 -35.19 9.15 -10.36
CA GLY A 247 -35.77 10.25 -9.57
C GLY A 247 -34.96 10.69 -8.33
N ALA A 248 -33.89 9.96 -7.97
CA ALA A 248 -32.85 10.42 -7.05
C ALA A 248 -31.65 10.99 -7.86
N PRO A 249 -30.71 11.72 -7.24
CA PRO A 249 -29.59 12.30 -7.97
C PRO A 249 -28.79 11.28 -8.78
N GLY A 250 -28.48 11.60 -10.03
CA GLY A 250 -27.85 10.66 -10.99
C GLY A 250 -28.77 9.56 -11.53
N GLY A 251 -30.04 9.52 -11.10
CA GLY A 251 -31.05 8.58 -11.58
C GLY A 251 -31.46 8.74 -13.05
N ASP A 252 -30.84 9.67 -13.79
CA ASP A 252 -30.94 9.76 -15.25
C ASP A 252 -30.19 8.60 -15.95
N TYR A 253 -29.23 7.98 -15.23
CA TYR A 253 -28.56 6.75 -15.65
C TYR A 253 -28.69 5.67 -14.55
N PRO A 254 -29.93 5.16 -14.33
CA PRO A 254 -30.21 4.23 -13.26
C PRO A 254 -29.56 2.86 -13.53
N PHE A 255 -29.28 2.12 -12.47
CA PHE A 255 -28.99 0.69 -12.56
C PHE A 255 -29.13 0.01 -11.19
N HIS A 256 -29.54 -1.25 -11.22
CA HIS A 256 -29.72 -2.11 -10.05
C HIS A 256 -28.96 -3.41 -10.28
N GLY A 257 -28.32 -3.92 -9.22
CA GLY A 257 -27.57 -5.15 -9.34
C GLY A 257 -26.58 -5.40 -8.21
N VAL A 258 -25.59 -6.23 -8.50
CA VAL A 258 -24.51 -6.56 -7.56
C VAL A 258 -23.14 -6.44 -8.20
N ILE A 259 -22.19 -5.88 -7.47
CA ILE A 259 -20.78 -5.78 -7.87
C ILE A 259 -20.04 -6.99 -7.30
N LYS A 260 -19.49 -7.85 -8.16
CA LYS A 260 -18.69 -9.00 -7.75
C LYS A 260 -17.25 -8.60 -7.53
N LEU A 261 -16.71 -8.87 -6.34
CA LEU A 261 -15.32 -8.57 -5.98
C LEU A 261 -14.35 -9.70 -6.34
N ARG A 262 -13.12 -9.32 -6.69
CA ARG A 262 -11.95 -10.17 -6.98
C ARG A 262 -11.32 -10.64 -5.69
N ASN A 263 -10.56 -11.73 -5.75
CA ASN A 263 -9.54 -12.04 -4.74
C ASN A 263 -8.23 -11.30 -5.07
N PHE A 264 -7.30 -11.23 -4.12
CA PHE A 264 -6.07 -10.45 -4.29
C PHE A 264 -5.24 -10.90 -5.50
N LYS A 265 -5.13 -12.22 -5.73
CA LYS A 265 -4.45 -12.77 -6.91
C LYS A 265 -5.06 -12.27 -8.22
N ALA A 266 -6.39 -12.19 -8.31
CA ALA A 266 -7.09 -11.72 -9.49
C ALA A 266 -6.96 -10.21 -9.72
N ILE A 267 -6.68 -9.42 -8.66
CA ILE A 267 -6.30 -8.00 -8.78
C ILE A 267 -4.90 -7.89 -9.42
N LEU A 268 -3.91 -8.62 -8.89
CA LEU A 268 -2.58 -8.67 -9.51
C LEU A 268 -2.64 -9.17 -10.95
N GLY A 269 -3.45 -10.20 -11.21
CA GLY A 269 -3.79 -10.71 -12.53
C GLY A 269 -4.28 -9.64 -13.51
N PHE A 270 -5.19 -8.80 -13.05
CA PHE A 270 -5.75 -7.71 -13.86
C PHE A 270 -4.70 -6.65 -14.20
N ILE A 271 -3.93 -6.22 -13.21
CA ILE A 271 -2.88 -5.21 -13.40
C ILE A 271 -1.77 -5.76 -14.30
N GLY A 272 -1.28 -6.97 -14.03
CA GLY A 272 -0.17 -7.59 -14.77
C GLY A 272 -0.50 -7.84 -16.25
N ARG A 273 -1.70 -8.35 -16.56
CA ARG A 273 -2.14 -8.48 -17.96
C ARG A 273 -2.37 -7.13 -18.63
N GLY A 274 -2.81 -6.13 -17.87
CA GLY A 274 -3.03 -4.75 -18.34
C GLY A 274 -1.77 -4.02 -18.80
N ILE A 275 -0.57 -4.53 -18.52
CA ILE A 275 0.69 -3.92 -18.96
C ILE A 275 0.89 -4.05 -20.48
N ALA A 276 0.57 -5.20 -21.07
CA ALA A 276 0.84 -5.45 -22.49
C ALA A 276 -0.12 -6.43 -23.18
N GLU A 277 -0.74 -7.36 -22.45
CA GLU A 277 -1.55 -8.44 -23.04
C GLU A 277 -3.01 -8.03 -23.26
N GLU A 278 -3.60 -7.41 -22.23
CA GLU A 278 -4.98 -6.92 -22.24
C GLU A 278 -4.99 -5.45 -21.80
N PRO A 279 -4.34 -4.54 -22.56
CA PRO A 279 -4.23 -3.14 -22.15
C PRO A 279 -5.60 -2.49 -22.00
N GLU A 280 -5.78 -1.77 -20.89
CA GLU A 280 -6.96 -0.94 -20.69
C GLU A 280 -6.97 0.24 -21.68
N PHE A 281 -8.16 0.70 -22.04
CA PHE A 281 -8.35 1.81 -22.96
C PHE A 281 -9.23 2.92 -22.36
N HIS A 282 -9.15 4.11 -22.96
CA HIS A 282 -9.94 5.26 -22.52
C HIS A 282 -11.43 5.04 -22.76
N VAL A 283 -12.24 5.33 -21.74
CA VAL A 283 -13.70 5.26 -21.82
C VAL A 283 -14.27 6.59 -21.33
N ASP A 284 -15.02 7.25 -22.21
CA ASP A 284 -15.76 8.44 -21.83
C ASP A 284 -16.92 8.11 -20.89
N LYS A 285 -17.18 9.04 -19.97
CA LYS A 285 -18.36 8.97 -19.11
C LYS A 285 -19.63 8.97 -19.95
N ASP A 286 -20.70 8.37 -19.43
CA ASP A 286 -22.00 8.48 -20.08
C ASP A 286 -22.48 9.95 -20.04
N PRO A 287 -23.04 10.50 -21.13
CA PRO A 287 -23.50 11.89 -21.20
C PRO A 287 -24.48 12.30 -20.10
N ARG A 288 -25.27 11.36 -19.58
CA ARG A 288 -26.28 11.57 -18.52
C ARG A 288 -25.66 11.73 -17.13
N THR A 289 -24.36 11.55 -16.99
CA THR A 289 -23.66 11.53 -15.70
C THR A 289 -22.93 12.83 -15.40
N GLY A 290 -22.62 13.09 -14.12
CA GLY A 290 -21.95 14.30 -13.66
C GLY A 290 -20.48 14.43 -14.09
N GLN A 291 -19.78 15.39 -13.50
CA GLN A 291 -18.33 15.54 -13.71
C GLN A 291 -17.55 14.48 -12.93
N VAL A 292 -16.37 14.11 -13.45
CA VAL A 292 -15.38 13.25 -12.78
C VAL A 292 -14.06 14.00 -12.67
N LEU A 293 -13.32 13.79 -11.58
CA LEU A 293 -12.10 14.56 -11.31
C LEU A 293 -10.91 14.14 -12.19
N VAL A 294 -10.73 12.82 -12.32
CA VAL A 294 -9.65 12.16 -13.07
C VAL A 294 -10.23 10.89 -13.71
N ASN A 295 -9.93 10.64 -14.99
CA ASN A 295 -10.34 9.42 -15.69
C ASN A 295 -9.21 8.92 -16.60
N PRO A 296 -8.17 8.30 -16.03
CA PRO A 296 -7.08 7.75 -16.82
C PRO A 296 -7.53 6.45 -17.52
N PRO A 297 -6.93 6.12 -18.68
CA PRO A 297 -7.22 4.87 -19.38
C PRO A 297 -6.90 3.66 -18.50
N ASN A 298 -5.78 3.65 -17.79
CA ASN A 298 -5.35 2.54 -16.93
C ASN A 298 -5.81 2.72 -15.47
N THR A 299 -6.09 1.60 -14.80
CA THR A 299 -6.40 1.55 -13.37
C THR A 299 -5.15 1.86 -12.56
N LEU A 300 -4.03 1.28 -12.97
CA LEU A 300 -2.69 1.57 -12.48
C LEU A 300 -1.73 1.37 -13.65
N ALA A 301 -1.06 2.43 -14.09
CA ALA A 301 -0.06 2.32 -15.14
C ALA A 301 1.28 1.85 -14.55
N ILE A 302 1.80 0.75 -15.08
CA ILE A 302 3.12 0.21 -14.79
C ILE A 302 3.96 0.33 -16.06
N ARG A 303 5.13 0.95 -15.92
CA ARG A 303 6.07 1.17 -17.01
C ARG A 303 7.06 0.01 -17.07
N GLU A 304 7.13 -0.63 -18.24
CA GLU A 304 8.06 -1.71 -18.58
C GLU A 304 9.18 -1.15 -19.49
N THR A 305 10.44 -1.38 -19.14
CA THR A 305 11.61 -0.81 -19.83
C THR A 305 12.75 -1.82 -19.96
N LEU A 306 13.61 -1.65 -20.98
CA LEU A 306 14.80 -2.49 -21.20
C LEU A 306 15.99 -2.10 -20.29
N SER A 307 16.02 -0.85 -19.83
CA SER A 307 17.06 -0.28 -18.98
C SER A 307 16.44 0.39 -17.75
N PRO A 308 17.14 0.44 -16.61
CA PRO A 308 16.59 1.07 -15.41
C PRO A 308 16.31 2.56 -15.67
N PRO A 309 15.09 3.04 -15.40
CA PRO A 309 14.75 4.45 -15.58
C PRO A 309 15.24 5.31 -14.42
N ASP A 310 15.79 6.49 -14.73
CA ASP A 310 16.42 7.38 -13.74
C ASP A 310 15.42 8.12 -12.82
N ASP A 311 14.15 8.20 -13.24
CA ASP A 311 13.06 8.92 -12.58
C ASP A 311 12.18 8.02 -11.68
N ALA A 312 12.44 6.71 -11.67
CA ALA A 312 11.64 5.77 -10.88
C ALA A 312 12.02 5.79 -9.40
N VAL A 313 11.01 5.99 -8.55
CA VAL A 313 11.17 5.91 -7.08
C VAL A 313 11.33 4.45 -6.63
N PHE A 314 10.52 3.55 -7.19
CA PHE A 314 10.54 2.11 -6.94
C PHE A 314 10.77 1.38 -8.24
N LEU A 315 11.65 0.39 -8.20
CA LEU A 315 12.16 -0.27 -9.39
C LEU A 315 12.47 -1.72 -9.09
N VAL A 316 12.00 -2.63 -9.93
CA VAL A 316 12.32 -4.07 -9.84
C VAL A 316 12.66 -4.63 -11.20
N GLN A 317 13.43 -5.72 -11.20
CA GLN A 317 13.80 -6.44 -12.41
C GLN A 317 13.16 -7.83 -12.42
N GLU A 318 12.57 -8.22 -13.55
CA GLU A 318 12.03 -9.55 -13.78
C GLU A 318 12.21 -9.90 -15.26
N GLN A 319 12.72 -11.09 -15.58
CA GLN A 319 12.97 -11.56 -16.96
C GLN A 319 13.79 -10.58 -17.82
N GLY A 320 14.77 -9.89 -17.21
CA GLY A 320 15.63 -8.93 -17.90
C GLY A 320 14.98 -7.57 -18.19
N LEU A 321 13.71 -7.37 -17.82
CA LEU A 321 12.97 -6.12 -17.94
C LEU A 321 12.88 -5.40 -16.60
N TRP A 322 12.79 -4.08 -16.66
CA TRP A 322 12.68 -3.19 -15.52
C TRP A 322 11.26 -2.64 -15.40
N TYR A 323 10.67 -2.79 -14.22
CA TYR A 323 9.30 -2.39 -13.91
C TYR A 323 9.29 -1.28 -12.87
N SER A 324 8.50 -0.24 -13.13
CA SER A 324 8.28 0.89 -12.24
C SER A 324 6.83 1.38 -12.31
N ILE A 325 6.35 2.07 -11.28
CA ILE A 325 5.06 2.78 -11.37
C ILE A 325 5.24 3.93 -12.37
N ASP A 326 4.34 4.05 -13.33
CA ASP A 326 4.43 5.10 -14.34
C ASP A 326 4.23 6.49 -13.70
N PRO A 327 5.19 7.42 -13.84
CA PRO A 327 5.07 8.78 -13.31
C PRO A 327 4.02 9.63 -14.05
N ALA A 328 3.38 9.08 -15.08
CA ALA A 328 2.53 9.73 -16.08
C ALA A 328 3.29 10.69 -17.02
N PRO A 329 2.76 10.97 -18.23
CA PRO A 329 3.37 11.91 -19.16
C PRO A 329 3.54 13.32 -18.55
N GLU A 330 4.56 14.04 -19.02
CA GLU A 330 4.74 15.45 -18.66
C GLU A 330 3.49 16.26 -19.01
N GLY A 331 2.94 16.98 -18.02
CA GLY A 331 1.69 17.73 -18.15
C GLY A 331 0.47 17.06 -17.52
N GLU A 332 0.50 15.75 -17.26
CA GLU A 332 -0.61 14.98 -16.67
C GLU A 332 -0.38 14.65 -15.19
N LYS A 333 -0.02 15.66 -14.39
CA LYS A 333 0.26 15.48 -12.94
C LYS A 333 -0.86 14.77 -12.17
N ARG A 334 -2.11 14.89 -12.63
CA ARG A 334 -3.26 14.19 -12.05
C ARG A 334 -3.19 12.68 -12.23
N PHE A 335 -2.66 12.19 -13.34
CA PHE A 335 -2.48 10.75 -13.59
C PHE A 335 -1.31 10.20 -12.77
N SER A 336 -0.26 11.00 -12.56
CA SER A 336 0.82 10.65 -11.63
C SER A 336 0.30 10.40 -10.21
N LYS A 337 -0.54 11.34 -9.72
CA LYS A 337 -1.20 11.19 -8.43
C LYS A 337 -2.11 9.96 -8.39
N TRP A 338 -2.89 9.74 -9.45
CA TRP A 338 -3.75 8.57 -9.58
C TRP A 338 -2.97 7.26 -9.47
N ASN A 339 -1.84 7.11 -10.19
CA ASN A 339 -1.04 5.89 -10.15
C ASN A 339 -0.46 5.63 -8.76
N ARG A 340 0.00 6.67 -8.06
CA ARG A 340 0.48 6.54 -6.68
C ARG A 340 -0.65 6.12 -5.74
N GLU A 341 -1.80 6.78 -5.82
CA GLU A 341 -2.97 6.46 -4.99
C GLU A 341 -3.52 5.06 -5.28
N ALA A 342 -3.58 4.64 -6.54
CA ALA A 342 -3.98 3.29 -6.93
C ALA A 342 -3.00 2.21 -6.42
N PHE A 343 -1.69 2.50 -6.46
CA PHE A 343 -0.69 1.60 -5.89
C PHE A 343 -0.78 1.54 -4.35
N ASP A 344 -1.01 2.67 -3.68
CA ASP A 344 -1.23 2.72 -2.23
C ASP A 344 -2.46 1.91 -1.82
N VAL A 345 -3.56 1.98 -2.59
CA VAL A 345 -4.75 1.15 -2.38
C VAL A 345 -4.45 -0.33 -2.57
N LEU A 346 -3.70 -0.69 -3.61
CA LEU A 346 -3.26 -2.08 -3.82
C LEU A 346 -2.41 -2.58 -2.64
N TYR A 347 -1.51 -1.75 -2.14
CA TYR A 347 -0.69 -2.04 -0.98
C TYR A 347 -1.51 -2.23 0.30
N GLN A 348 -2.51 -1.37 0.54
CA GLN A 348 -3.44 -1.54 1.67
C GLN A 348 -4.25 -2.83 1.54
N LEU A 349 -4.76 -3.15 0.35
CA LEU A 349 -5.46 -4.41 0.10
C LEU A 349 -4.58 -5.64 0.35
N PHE A 350 -3.29 -5.56 0.01
CA PHE A 350 -2.30 -6.58 0.34
C PHE A 350 -2.16 -6.74 1.85
N GLN A 351 -1.93 -5.63 2.57
CA GLN A 351 -1.78 -5.64 4.03
C GLN A 351 -3.02 -6.21 4.73
N MET A 352 -4.23 -5.78 4.33
CA MET A 352 -5.51 -6.32 4.83
C MET A 352 -5.74 -7.80 4.49
N THR A 353 -4.92 -8.40 3.63
CA THR A 353 -4.94 -9.83 3.31
C THR A 353 -3.89 -10.61 4.11
N VAL A 354 -2.78 -9.96 4.46
CA VAL A 354 -1.63 -10.54 5.16
C VAL A 354 -1.69 -10.39 6.69
N THR A 355 -2.21 -9.29 7.23
CA THR A 355 -2.11 -8.98 8.67
C THR A 355 -2.81 -9.99 9.58
N ASP A 356 -3.74 -10.79 9.08
CA ASP A 356 -4.33 -11.90 9.84
C ASP A 356 -3.34 -13.07 10.07
N VAL A 357 -2.16 -13.08 9.42
CA VAL A 357 -1.20 -14.22 9.40
C VAL A 357 -0.16 -14.14 10.53
N THR A 358 0.03 -12.98 11.15
CA THR A 358 1.09 -12.73 12.15
C THR A 358 0.92 -13.49 13.48
N ARG A 359 -0.09 -14.36 13.59
CA ARG A 359 -0.34 -15.22 14.76
C ARG A 359 0.26 -16.63 14.64
N VAL A 360 0.91 -16.99 13.52
CA VAL A 360 1.48 -18.33 13.30
C VAL A 360 3.02 -18.25 13.29
N PRO A 361 3.74 -19.05 14.10
CA PRO A 361 5.19 -19.09 14.06
C PRO A 361 5.67 -19.79 12.78
N ALA A 362 6.22 -19.01 11.85
CA ALA A 362 6.87 -19.50 10.63
C ALA A 362 8.40 -19.38 10.75
N PRO A 363 9.17 -20.27 10.08
CA PRO A 363 10.63 -20.25 10.14
C PRO A 363 11.14 -18.90 9.63
N THR A 364 11.89 -18.22 10.48
CA THR A 364 12.45 -16.90 10.18
C THR A 364 13.77 -17.06 9.44
N ILE A 365 13.90 -16.42 8.28
CA ILE A 365 15.16 -16.30 7.55
C ILE A 365 15.88 -15.08 8.12
N THR A 366 17.08 -15.30 8.66
CA THR A 366 17.88 -14.26 9.28
C THR A 366 19.06 -13.92 8.39
N ILE A 367 19.12 -12.69 7.89
CA ILE A 367 20.26 -12.18 7.11
C ILE A 367 21.06 -11.23 8.01
N ALA A 368 22.29 -11.64 8.33
CA ALA A 368 23.30 -10.77 8.96
C ALA A 368 24.14 -10.13 7.87
N LYS A 369 24.34 -8.81 7.95
CA LYS A 369 25.14 -8.06 6.97
C LYS A 369 26.59 -7.90 7.41
#